data_AF-A0A7Y1YGS9-F1
#
_entry.id   AF-A0A7Y1YGS9-F1
#
_cell.length_a   1.000
_cell.length_b   1.000
_cell.length_c   1.000
_cell.angle_alpha   90.00
_cell.angle_beta   90.00
_cell.angle_gamma   90.00
#
_symmetry.space_group_name_H-M   'P 1'
#
loop_
_entity.id
_entity.type
_entity.pdbx_description
1 polymer ?
#
loop_
_entity_poly.entity_id
_entity_poly.type
_entity_poly.pdbx_seq_one_letter_code
_entity_poly.pdbx_strand_id
1 'polypeptide(L)' 'MHVPNKYRTTLLTALEEYMYQVSLQLAELKGQPLTKKRQELTKRQAELEELQHLISTG' A
#
# COMPACT_ATOMS: atom_id res chain seq x y z
N MET A 1 -15.25 -8.04 1.56
CA MET A 1 -14.67 -8.76 0.40
C MET A 1 -14.37 -10.17 0.86
N HIS A 2 -14.76 -11.22 0.13
CA HIS A 2 -14.44 -12.60 0.53
C HIS A 2 -13.27 -13.11 -0.31
N VAL A 3 -12.08 -13.19 0.29
CA VAL A 3 -10.87 -13.72 -0.36
C VAL A 3 -10.70 -15.18 0.06
N PRO A 4 -10.65 -16.15 -0.87
CA PRO A 4 -10.41 -17.54 -0.50
C PRO A 4 -9.11 -17.67 0.30
N ASN A 5 -9.14 -18.37 1.43
CA ASN A 5 -8.01 -18.48 2.36
C ASN A 5 -6.71 -18.92 1.68
N LYS A 6 -6.78 -19.79 0.67
CA LYS A 6 -5.62 -20.25 -0.11
C LYS A 6 -4.84 -19.14 -0.81
N TYR A 7 -5.48 -18.00 -1.09
CA TYR A 7 -4.85 -16.84 -1.74
C TYR A 7 -4.54 -15.70 -0.76
N ARG A 8 -5.08 -15.75 0.46
CA ARG A 8 -4.96 -14.65 1.43
C ARG A 8 -3.51 -14.32 1.73
N THR A 9 -2.69 -15.33 2.03
CA THR A 9 -1.26 -15.14 2.30
C THR A 9 -0.53 -14.53 1.11
N THR A 10 -0.73 -15.08 -0.09
CA THR A 10 -0.10 -14.56 -1.31
C THR A 10 -0.48 -13.11 -1.57
N LEU A 11 -1.75 -12.75 -1.39
CA LEU A 11 -2.23 -11.39 -1.59
C LEU A 11 -1.67 -10.42 -0.56
N LEU A 12 -1.62 -10.82 0.72
CA LEU A 12 -1.04 -10.00 1.78
C LEU A 12 0.46 -9.79 1.55
N THR A 13 1.21 -10.83 1.16
CA THR A 13 2.63 -10.70 0.84
C THR A 13 2.87 -9.76 -0.34
N ALA A 14 2.12 -9.91 -1.43
CA ALA A 14 2.24 -9.01 -2.59
C ALA A 14 1.88 -7.55 -2.21
N LEU A 15 0.91 -7.37 -1.33
CA LEU A 15 0.51 -6.06 -0.85
C LEU A 15 1.60 -5.42 0.02
N GLU A 16 2.20 -6.19 0.92
CA GLU A 16 3.31 -5.75 1.78
C GLU A 16 4.54 -5.32 0.95
N GLU A 17 4.91 -6.11 -0.06
CA GLU A 17 5.99 -5.76 -0.98
C GLU A 17 5.70 -4.45 -1.72
N TYR A 18 4.47 -4.26 -2.18
CA TYR A 18 4.09 -3.05 -2.88
C TYR A 18 4.03 -1.82 -1.96
N MET A 19 3.50 -1.97 -0.75
CA MET A 19 3.53 -0.93 0.29
C MET A 19 4.97 -0.53 0.62
N TYR A 20 5.89 -1.50 0.71
CA TYR A 20 7.30 -1.23 0.92
C TYR A 20 7.90 -0.40 -0.24
N GLN A 21 7.63 -0.74 -1.50
CA GLN A 21 8.07 0.04 -2.65
C GLN A 21 7.54 1.48 -2.64
N VAL A 22 6.26 1.68 -2.32
CA VAL A 22 5.66 3.02 -2.19
C VAL A 22 6.34 3.80 -1.06
N SER A 23 6.65 3.14 0.07
CA SER A 23 7.35 3.78 1.19
C SER A 23 8.74 4.28 0.81
N LEU A 24 9.49 3.52 -0.02
CA LEU A 24 10.79 3.94 -0.53
C LEU A 24 10.67 5.18 -1.41
N GLN A 25 9.70 5.20 -2.33
CA GLN A 25 9.45 6.34 -3.21
C GLN A 25 9.02 7.59 -2.42
N LEU A 26 8.24 7.43 -1.35
CA LEU A 26 7.88 8.53 -0.47
C LEU A 26 9.07 9.03 0.36
N ALA A 27 9.96 8.13 0.79
CA ALA A 27 11.16 8.48 1.54
C ALA A 27 12.10 9.37 0.71
N GLU A 28 12.26 9.09 -0.59
CA GLU A 28 13.03 9.95 -1.52
C GLU A 28 12.47 11.37 -1.63
N LEU A 29 11.17 11.55 -1.41
CA LEU A 29 10.46 12.82 -1.48
C LEU A 29 10.32 13.52 -0.11
N LYS A 30 10.88 12.95 0.96
CA LYS A 30 10.77 13.49 2.32
C LYS A 30 11.51 14.82 2.44
N GLY A 31 10.86 15.81 3.04
CA GLY A 31 11.41 17.17 3.17
C GLY A 31 11.34 18.01 1.89
N GLN A 32 10.96 17.42 0.76
CA GLN A 32 10.69 18.16 -0.48
C GLN A 32 9.28 18.78 -0.46
N PRO A 33 9.03 19.82 -1.30
CA PRO A 33 7.70 20.38 -1.48
C PRO A 33 6.64 19.32 -1.80
N LEU A 34 5.39 19.60 -1.45
CA LEU A 34 4.28 18.72 -1.74
C LEU A 34 3.97 18.73 -3.25
N THR A 35 4.65 17.86 -4.00
CA THR A 35 4.43 17.67 -5.43
C THR A 35 3.21 16.80 -5.69
N LYS A 36 2.63 16.88 -6.90
CA LYS A 36 1.55 15.98 -7.33
C LYS A 36 1.92 14.50 -7.17
N LYS A 37 3.16 14.15 -7.52
CA LYS A 37 3.71 12.80 -7.33
C LYS A 37 3.68 12.36 -5.86
N ARG A 38 4.07 13.24 -4.93
CA ARG A 38 4.00 12.94 -3.49
C ARG A 38 2.56 12.73 -3.02
N GLN A 39 1.62 13.55 -3.49
CA GLN A 39 0.20 13.41 -3.17
C GLN A 39 -0.37 12.08 -3.71
N GLU A 40 -0.03 11.72 -4.95
CA GLU A 40 -0.44 10.45 -5.56
C GLU A 40 0.10 9.24 -4.79
N LEU A 41 1.38 9.28 -4.41
CA LEU A 41 1.99 8.20 -3.61
C LEU A 41 1.38 8.09 -2.22
N THR A 42 1.08 9.20 -1.56
CA THR A 42 0.38 9.19 -0.25
C THR A 42 -1.04 8.64 -0.38
N LYS A 43 -1.78 9.04 -1.42
CA LYS A 43 -3.11 8.47 -1.71
C LYS A 43 -3.02 6.97 -1.94
N ARG A 44 -2.04 6.54 -2.75
CA ARG A 44 -1.78 5.13 -3.03
C ARG A 44 -1.46 4.33 -1.77
N GLN A 45 -0.63 4.88 -0.88
CA GLN A 45 -0.33 4.24 0.40
C GLN A 45 -1.61 4.01 1.21
N ALA A 46 -2.49 5.02 1.33
CA ALA A 46 -3.76 4.90 2.05
C ALA A 46 -4.69 3.84 1.43
N GLU A 47 -4.79 3.78 0.10
CA GLU A 47 -5.57 2.76 -0.61
C GLU A 47 -5.04 1.34 -0.33
N LEU A 48 -3.72 1.17 -0.22
CA LEU A 48 -3.10 -0.12 0.11
C LEU A 48 -3.35 -0.51 1.56
N GLU A 49 -3.26 0.42 2.50
CA GLU A 49 -3.57 0.18 3.93
C GLU A 49 -5.03 -0.24 4.11
N GLU A 50 -5.97 0.40 3.42
CA GLU A 50 -7.37 0.00 3.41
C GLU A 50 -7.56 -1.41 2.84
N LEU A 51 -6.90 -1.71 1.71
CA LEU A 51 -6.96 -3.04 1.11
C LEU A 51 -6.36 -4.13 2.01
N GLN A 52 -5.27 -3.82 2.72
CA GLN A 52 -4.67 -4.73 3.71
C GLN A 52 -5.66 -5.05 4.81
N HIS A 53 -6.33 -4.03 5.34
CA HIS A 53 -7.35 -4.18 6.37
C HIS A 53 -8.52 -5.04 5.88
N LEU A 54 -9.01 -4.81 4.66
CA LEU A 54 -10.10 -5.58 4.06
C LEU A 54 -9.73 -7.06 3.86
N ILE A 55 -8.51 -7.35 3.43
CA ILE A 55 -8.03 -8.73 3.23
C ILE A 55 -7.74 -9.41 4.58
N SER A 56 -7.29 -8.68 5.59
CA SER A 56 -6.95 -9.22 6.91
C SER A 56 -8.19 -9.51 7.75
N THR A 57 -9.23 -8.67 7.65
CA THR A 57 -10.47 -8.78 8.45
C THR A 57 -11.62 -9.51 7.75
N GLY A 58 -11.58 -9.63 6.41
CA GLY A 58 -12.57 -10.33 5.60
C GLY A 58 -12.41 -11.84 5.56
#